data_AF-A0A180H1C3-F1
#
_entry.id   AF-A0A180H1C3-F1
#
_cell.length_a   1.000
_cell.length_b   1.000
_cell.length_c   1.000
_cell.angle_alpha   90.00
_cell.angle_beta   90.00
_cell.angle_gamma   90.00
#
_symmetry.space_group_name_H-M   'P 1'
#
loop_
_entity.id
_entity.type
_entity.pdbx_description
1 polymer ?
#
loop_
_entity_poly.entity_id
_entity_poly.type
_entity_poly.pdbx_seq_one_letter_code
_entity_poly.pdbx_strand_id
1 'polypeptide(L)'
;MSFINLFHRPHVTLLTIAAIVNICASVAVAPRYRTCDGSFYPGSDPSESICNSGGTDYPCATDSCGEYSLASWQQFTFQDCLFYLNNDKTQPITTNRRDVIHPLEYRVGADGTYVDAQDRDDRIWYRCPFSIDNSFNSRRATCSNCATLT
;
A
#
# COMPACT_ATOMS: atom_id res chain seq x y z
N MET A 1 -59.92 -31.49 30.42
CA MET A 1 -58.46 -31.32 30.43
C MET A 1 -57.88 -32.05 29.24
N SER A 2 -57.19 -31.33 28.35
CA SER A 2 -56.16 -31.90 27.47
C SER A 2 -55.32 -30.73 26.97
N PHE A 3 -54.32 -30.41 27.78
CA PHE A 3 -53.11 -29.77 27.27
C PHE A 3 -52.33 -30.85 26.55
N ILE A 4 -51.87 -30.59 25.34
CA ILE A 4 -50.59 -31.00 24.76
C ILE A 4 -50.67 -30.74 23.23
N ASN A 5 -49.57 -30.22 22.68
CA ASN A 5 -49.28 -29.94 21.26
C ASN A 5 -49.42 -28.50 20.76
N LEU A 6 -48.95 -27.54 21.56
CA LEU A 6 -48.63 -26.18 21.08
C LEU A 6 -47.13 -25.86 21.01
N PHE A 7 -46.26 -26.86 21.20
CA PHE A 7 -44.80 -26.65 21.26
C PHE A 7 -44.00 -27.12 20.03
N HIS A 8 -44.63 -27.64 18.98
CA HIS A 8 -43.88 -28.18 17.84
C HIS A 8 -43.60 -27.20 16.69
N ARG A 9 -44.25 -26.03 16.65
CA ARG A 9 -44.16 -25.08 15.51
C ARG A 9 -43.12 -23.95 15.63
N PRO A 10 -42.77 -23.38 16.79
CA PRO A 10 -41.85 -22.23 16.81
C PRO A 10 -40.37 -22.61 16.71
N HIS A 11 -40.00 -23.87 16.98
CA HIS A 11 -38.60 -24.30 16.99
C HIS A 11 -38.04 -24.63 15.59
N VAL A 12 -38.89 -25.06 14.65
CA VAL A 12 -38.46 -25.43 13.29
C VAL A 12 -38.17 -24.18 12.43
N THR A 13 -38.93 -23.10 12.62
CA THR A 13 -38.69 -21.80 11.96
C THR A 13 -37.47 -21.07 12.52
N LEU A 14 -37.15 -21.22 13.81
CA LEU A 14 -35.95 -20.61 14.39
C LEU A 14 -34.65 -21.26 13.88
N LEU A 15 -34.65 -22.59 13.75
CA LEU A 15 -33.50 -23.36 13.27
C LEU A 15 -33.16 -23.08 11.80
N THR A 16 -34.16 -22.82 10.97
CA THR A 16 -33.95 -22.47 9.55
C THR A 16 -33.36 -21.07 9.36
N ILE A 17 -33.78 -20.09 10.17
CA ILE A 17 -33.18 -18.75 10.17
C ILE A 17 -31.73 -18.81 10.68
N ALA A 18 -31.45 -19.56 11.75
CA ALA A 18 -30.10 -19.74 12.27
C ALA A 18 -29.15 -20.44 11.28
N ALA A 19 -29.66 -21.34 10.42
CA ALA A 19 -28.89 -21.98 9.36
C ALA A 19 -28.58 -21.02 8.20
N ILE A 20 -29.52 -20.14 7.80
CA ILE A 20 -29.30 -19.16 6.73
C ILE A 20 -28.31 -18.07 7.17
N VAL A 21 -28.36 -17.63 8.44
CA VAL A 21 -27.43 -16.64 8.98
C VAL A 21 -26.00 -17.18 9.08
N ASN A 22 -25.80 -18.49 9.29
CA ASN A 22 -24.47 -19.11 9.31
C ASN A 22 -23.84 -19.29 7.91
N ILE A 23 -24.64 -19.40 6.84
CA ILE A 23 -24.12 -19.56 5.47
C ILE A 23 -23.66 -18.22 4.88
N CYS A 24 -24.19 -17.09 5.38
CA CYS A 24 -23.79 -15.74 4.99
C CYS A 24 -22.67 -15.14 5.86
N ALA A 25 -22.07 -15.91 6.78
CA ALA A 25 -20.81 -15.52 7.40
C ALA A 25 -19.70 -15.76 6.36
N SER A 26 -19.63 -14.87 5.36
CA SER A 26 -18.44 -14.73 4.54
C SER A 26 -17.27 -14.53 5.49
N VAL A 27 -16.42 -15.55 5.62
CA VAL A 27 -15.10 -15.41 6.21
C VAL A 27 -14.42 -14.29 5.43
N ALA A 28 -14.40 -13.10 6.01
CA ALA A 28 -13.62 -12.00 5.50
C ALA A 28 -12.16 -12.47 5.58
N VAL A 29 -11.64 -12.97 4.46
CA VAL A 29 -10.23 -13.27 4.33
C VAL A 29 -9.53 -11.94 4.55
N ALA A 30 -8.80 -11.82 5.65
CA ALA A 30 -8.08 -10.60 5.96
C ALA A 30 -7.20 -10.22 4.76
N PRO A 31 -7.24 -8.96 4.30
CA PRO A 31 -6.41 -8.51 3.18
C PRO A 31 -4.95 -8.84 3.46
N ARG A 32 -4.26 -9.45 2.49
CA ARG A 32 -2.84 -9.75 2.61
C ARG A 32 -2.06 -8.46 2.43
N TYR A 33 -1.72 -7.83 3.55
CA TYR A 33 -0.91 -6.62 3.57
C TYR A 33 0.57 -6.90 3.29
N ARG A 34 1.15 -6.11 2.39
CA ARG A 34 2.57 -6.04 2.09
C ARG A 34 3.02 -4.59 2.14
N THR A 35 4.19 -4.35 2.73
CA THR A 35 4.85 -3.06 2.66
C THR A 35 5.85 -3.09 1.51
N CYS A 36 5.87 -2.05 0.68
CA CYS A 36 6.75 -1.95 -0.47
C CYS A 36 8.13 -1.42 -0.01
N ASP A 37 8.82 -2.24 0.79
CA ASP A 37 10.05 -1.87 1.49
C ASP A 37 11.28 -1.80 0.57
N GLY A 38 11.22 -2.37 -0.64
CA GLY A 38 12.29 -2.26 -1.64
C GLY A 38 12.09 -1.09 -2.59
N SER A 39 10.94 -1.08 -3.26
CA SER A 39 10.57 -0.05 -4.25
C SER A 39 9.07 -0.08 -4.52
N PHE A 40 8.57 1.01 -5.09
CA PHE A 40 7.22 1.10 -5.63
C PHE A 40 7.27 1.88 -6.94
N TYR A 41 6.71 1.32 -8.01
CA TYR A 41 6.78 1.92 -9.35
C TYR A 41 5.57 1.51 -10.21
N PRO A 42 5.20 2.29 -11.25
CA PRO A 42 4.14 1.90 -12.18
C PRO A 42 4.43 0.58 -12.91
N GLY A 43 3.43 -0.28 -13.07
CA GLY A 43 3.55 -1.50 -13.85
C GLY A 43 3.46 -1.26 -15.36
N SER A 44 3.58 -2.35 -16.14
CA SER A 44 3.30 -2.33 -17.58
C SER A 44 1.82 -2.07 -17.89
N ASP A 45 0.93 -2.52 -17.00
CA ASP A 45 -0.48 -2.16 -17.01
C ASP A 45 -0.68 -0.82 -16.29
N PRO A 46 -1.27 0.21 -16.94
CA PRO A 46 -1.53 1.51 -16.30
C PRO A 46 -2.45 1.45 -15.08
N SER A 47 -3.22 0.37 -14.92
CA SER A 47 -4.10 0.15 -13.77
C SER A 47 -3.39 -0.47 -12.57
N GLU A 48 -2.11 -0.84 -12.72
CA GLU A 48 -1.32 -1.51 -11.71
C GLU A 48 -0.04 -0.73 -11.35
N SER A 49 0.39 -0.91 -10.11
CA SER A 49 1.72 -0.55 -9.64
C SER A 49 2.40 -1.81 -9.12
N ILE A 50 3.72 -1.82 -9.16
CA ILE A 50 4.53 -2.91 -8.64
C ILE A 50 5.07 -2.53 -7.28
N CYS A 51 4.70 -3.33 -6.29
CA CYS A 51 5.20 -3.26 -4.93
C CYS A 51 6.34 -4.26 -4.77
N ASN A 52 7.57 -3.80 -4.62
CA ASN A 52 8.69 -4.69 -4.28
C ASN A 52 8.81 -4.81 -2.77
N SER A 53 8.62 -6.02 -2.26
CA SER A 53 8.70 -6.37 -0.84
C SER A 53 9.70 -7.51 -0.65
N GLY A 54 10.81 -7.25 0.02
CA GLY A 54 11.85 -8.26 0.27
C GLY A 54 12.48 -8.82 -1.01
N GLY A 55 12.59 -8.00 -2.06
CA GLY A 55 13.15 -8.41 -3.36
C GLY A 55 12.19 -9.14 -4.28
N THR A 56 10.94 -9.36 -3.86
CA THR A 56 9.89 -9.94 -4.70
C THR A 56 8.94 -8.85 -5.18
N ASP A 57 8.62 -8.87 -6.47
CA ASP A 57 7.66 -7.96 -7.08
C ASP A 57 6.23 -8.49 -6.97
N TYR A 58 5.34 -7.63 -6.50
CA TYR A 58 3.92 -7.90 -6.35
C TYR A 58 3.12 -6.84 -7.12
N PRO A 59 2.39 -7.23 -8.17
CA PRO A 59 1.42 -6.37 -8.81
C PRO A 59 0.35 -5.99 -7.80
N CYS A 60 -0.05 -4.73 -7.89
CA CYS A 60 -0.99 -4.12 -6.99
C CYS A 60 -1.88 -3.20 -7.81
N ALA A 61 -3.19 -3.47 -7.80
CA ALA A 61 -4.16 -2.59 -8.44
C ALA A 61 -4.14 -1.21 -7.79
N THR A 62 -4.31 -0.14 -8.57
CA THR A 62 -4.14 1.25 -8.11
C THR A 62 -5.00 1.60 -6.88
N ASP A 63 -6.18 0.99 -6.73
CA ASP A 63 -7.09 1.17 -5.60
C ASP A 63 -6.68 0.41 -4.34
N SER A 64 -5.78 -0.56 -4.50
CA SER A 64 -5.29 -1.47 -3.47
C SER A 64 -3.86 -1.10 -3.02
N CYS A 65 -3.24 -0.10 -3.67
CA CYS A 65 -1.93 0.45 -3.32
C CYS A 65 -2.01 1.87 -2.78
N GLY A 66 -1.39 2.09 -1.63
CA GLY A 66 -1.28 3.43 -1.06
C GLY A 66 -0.42 3.42 0.17
N GLU A 67 -0.01 4.61 0.62
CA GLU A 67 0.50 4.74 1.98
C GLU A 67 -0.67 4.47 2.94
N TYR A 68 -0.44 3.68 3.98
CA TYR A 68 -1.48 3.13 4.86
C TYR A 68 -2.49 4.16 5.40
N SER A 69 -2.05 5.41 5.61
CA SER A 69 -2.87 6.50 6.16
C SER A 69 -3.58 7.34 5.08
N LEU A 70 -3.36 7.06 3.81
CA LEU A 70 -3.88 7.83 2.68
C LEU A 70 -4.82 7.00 1.82
N ALA A 71 -5.87 7.65 1.33
CA ALA A 71 -6.84 7.03 0.42
C ALA A 71 -6.21 6.66 -0.93
N SER A 72 -5.08 7.26 -1.29
CA SER A 72 -4.36 6.98 -2.52
C SER A 72 -2.88 7.33 -2.39
N TRP A 73 -2.02 6.54 -3.03
CA TRP A 73 -0.61 6.90 -3.26
C TRP A 73 -0.44 8.28 -3.89
N GLN A 74 -1.41 8.74 -4.69
CA GLN A 74 -1.33 10.03 -5.35
C GLN A 74 -1.31 11.24 -4.40
N GLN A 75 -1.76 11.07 -3.16
CA GLN A 75 -1.76 12.12 -2.15
C GLN A 75 -0.48 12.12 -1.31
N PHE A 76 0.35 11.07 -1.45
CA PHE A 76 1.57 10.94 -0.67
C PHE A 76 2.63 11.91 -1.18
N THR A 77 3.48 12.37 -0.26
CA THR A 77 4.63 13.21 -0.59
C THR A 77 5.87 12.75 0.15
N PHE A 78 7.02 13.03 -0.45
CA PHE A 78 8.29 13.11 0.28
C PHE A 78 8.66 14.57 0.51
N GLN A 79 9.46 14.83 1.54
CA GLN A 79 9.83 16.18 1.96
C GLN A 79 11.35 16.37 2.03
N ASP A 80 11.80 17.61 1.90
CA ASP A 80 13.20 18.02 2.07
C ASP A 80 14.20 17.17 1.26
N CYS A 81 13.87 16.89 0.01
CA CYS A 81 14.66 16.02 -0.85
C CYS A 81 15.79 16.77 -1.54
N LEU A 82 16.93 16.12 -1.74
CA LEU A 82 18.12 16.67 -2.36
C LEU A 82 18.12 16.39 -3.87
N PHE A 83 18.56 17.40 -4.64
CA PHE A 83 18.79 17.23 -6.07
C PHE A 83 20.07 16.43 -6.33
N TYR A 84 20.04 15.61 -7.37
CA TYR A 84 21.25 15.14 -8.01
C TYR A 84 21.87 16.20 -8.91
N LEU A 85 23.19 16.22 -9.03
CA LEU A 85 23.89 17.13 -9.93
C LEU A 85 23.38 16.93 -11.36
N ASN A 86 23.05 18.03 -12.04
CA ASN A 86 22.47 18.04 -13.38
C ASN A 86 21.18 17.22 -13.52
N ASN A 87 20.44 16.99 -12.43
CA ASN A 87 19.19 16.20 -12.41
C ASN A 87 19.37 14.73 -12.85
N ASP A 88 20.59 14.19 -12.72
CA ASP A 88 20.93 12.81 -13.11
C ASP A 88 21.25 11.97 -11.88
N LYS A 89 20.42 10.94 -11.61
CA LYS A 89 20.55 10.04 -10.45
C LYS A 89 21.89 9.31 -10.36
N THR A 90 22.63 9.21 -11.46
CA THR A 90 23.97 8.59 -11.47
C THR A 90 25.07 9.52 -10.96
N GLN A 91 24.77 10.82 -10.81
CA GLN A 91 25.69 11.83 -10.35
C GLN A 91 25.67 11.99 -8.82
N PRO A 92 26.60 12.77 -8.24
CA PRO A 92 26.56 13.09 -6.81
C PRO A 92 25.32 13.90 -6.41
N ILE A 93 24.91 13.78 -5.14
CA ILE A 93 23.90 14.65 -4.54
C ILE A 93 24.44 16.06 -4.32
N THR A 94 23.57 17.05 -4.45
CA THR A 94 23.85 18.45 -4.19
C THR A 94 23.31 18.87 -2.81
N THR A 95 23.56 20.12 -2.42
CA THR A 95 22.95 20.73 -1.22
C THR A 95 21.60 21.39 -1.52
N ASN A 96 21.22 21.51 -2.79
CA ASN A 96 19.94 22.12 -3.17
C ASN A 96 18.80 21.19 -2.78
N ARG A 97 17.71 21.77 -2.30
CA ARG A 97 16.56 21.04 -1.79
C ARG A 97 15.30 21.35 -2.56
N ARG A 98 14.44 20.33 -2.64
CA ARG A 98 13.05 20.44 -3.02
C ARG A 98 12.20 20.07 -1.82
N ASP A 99 11.40 21.03 -1.37
CA ASP A 99 10.66 20.92 -0.11
C ASP A 99 9.63 19.79 -0.15
N VAL A 100 8.98 19.59 -1.31
CA VAL A 100 7.93 18.58 -1.49
C VAL A 100 8.07 17.92 -2.85
N ILE A 101 7.94 16.59 -2.85
CA ILE A 101 7.91 15.72 -4.03
C ILE A 101 6.64 14.91 -4.01
N HIS A 102 5.97 14.83 -5.16
CA HIS A 102 4.84 13.93 -5.40
C HIS A 102 5.37 12.69 -6.15
N PRO A 103 5.72 11.61 -5.44
CA PRO A 103 6.40 10.49 -6.07
C PRO A 103 5.51 9.82 -7.12
N LEU A 104 6.07 9.68 -8.32
CA LEU A 104 5.62 8.68 -9.28
C LEU A 104 6.09 7.29 -8.84
N GLU A 105 7.37 7.19 -8.52
CA GLU A 105 8.03 5.96 -8.09
C GLU A 105 9.12 6.25 -7.05
N TYR A 106 9.51 5.23 -6.29
CA TYR A 106 10.64 5.30 -5.38
C TYR A 106 11.40 3.98 -5.26
N ARG A 107 12.65 4.09 -4.82
CA ARG A 107 13.50 2.97 -4.41
C ARG A 107 14.19 3.29 -3.09
N VAL A 108 14.17 2.36 -2.15
CA VAL A 108 14.88 2.48 -0.87
C VAL A 108 16.37 2.28 -1.09
N GLY A 109 17.19 3.15 -0.48
CA GLY A 109 18.64 3.03 -0.47
C GLY A 109 19.10 1.73 0.19
N ALA A 110 20.22 1.18 -0.27
CA ALA A 110 20.74 -0.10 0.23
C ALA A 110 21.08 -0.10 1.73
N ASP A 111 21.39 1.08 2.28
CA ASP A 111 21.66 1.32 3.70
C ASP A 111 20.39 1.59 4.51
N GLY A 112 19.23 1.69 3.86
CA GLY A 112 17.96 1.98 4.50
C GLY A 112 17.90 3.37 5.14
N THR A 113 18.69 4.35 4.67
CA THR A 113 18.74 5.70 5.26
C THR A 113 18.08 6.78 4.39
N TYR A 114 17.67 6.44 3.17
CA TYR A 114 16.98 7.34 2.25
C TYR A 114 16.10 6.57 1.27
N VAL A 115 15.24 7.31 0.56
CA VAL A 115 14.66 6.85 -0.70
C VAL A 115 15.15 7.74 -1.83
N ASP A 116 15.37 7.15 -2.99
CA ASP A 116 15.44 7.90 -4.23
C ASP A 116 14.06 7.85 -4.87
N ALA A 117 13.47 9.02 -5.12
CA ALA A 117 12.12 9.15 -5.66
C ALA A 117 12.15 9.95 -6.97
N GLN A 118 11.33 9.52 -7.94
CA GLN A 118 11.07 10.32 -9.14
C GLN A 118 9.80 11.14 -8.91
N ASP A 119 9.90 12.46 -9.07
CA ASP A 119 8.74 13.33 -8.97
C ASP A 119 7.82 13.16 -10.19
N ARG A 120 6.52 13.18 -9.96
CA ARG A 120 5.52 12.97 -11.01
C ARG A 120 5.45 14.14 -11.99
N ASP A 121 5.67 15.35 -11.50
CA ASP A 121 5.41 16.58 -12.24
C ASP A 121 6.53 16.88 -13.23
N ASP A 122 7.79 16.79 -12.79
CA ASP A 122 8.95 17.08 -13.64
C ASP A 122 9.74 15.85 -14.09
N ARG A 123 9.43 14.66 -13.56
CA ARG A 123 10.12 13.38 -13.86
C ARG A 123 11.59 13.37 -13.47
N ILE A 124 12.02 14.28 -12.59
CA ILE A 124 13.38 14.34 -12.06
C ILE A 124 13.50 13.42 -10.85
N TRP A 125 14.69 12.83 -10.69
CA TRP A 125 15.03 12.03 -9.51
C TRP A 125 15.61 12.89 -8.40
N TYR A 126 15.25 12.53 -7.18
CA TYR A 126 15.69 13.19 -5.96
C TYR A 126 16.01 12.18 -4.88
N ARG A 127 16.92 12.53 -3.97
CA ARG A 127 17.20 11.75 -2.77
C ARG A 127 16.49 12.35 -1.57
N CYS A 128 15.57 11.62 -0.97
CA CYS A 128 14.84 12.02 0.21
C CYS A 128 15.40 11.28 1.43
N PRO A 129 16.30 11.90 2.22
CA PRO A 129 16.91 11.27 3.38
C PRO A 129 15.88 11.05 4.50
N PHE A 130 16.13 10.05 5.33
CA PHE A 130 15.38 9.85 6.56
C PHE A 130 16.02 10.73 7.64
N SER A 131 15.24 11.62 8.25
CA SER A 131 15.72 12.36 9.41
C SER A 131 15.54 11.51 10.67
N ILE A 132 16.46 11.64 11.62
CA ILE A 132 16.40 10.98 12.93
C ILE A 132 15.19 11.48 13.73
N ASP A 133 14.85 12.76 13.58
CA ASP A 133 13.82 13.44 14.40
C ASP A 133 12.41 13.31 13.83
N ASN A 134 12.28 13.04 12.52
CA ASN A 134 11.02 12.76 11.84
C ASN A 134 11.30 11.97 10.56
N SER A 135 11.21 10.63 10.65
CA SER A 135 11.41 9.73 9.52
C SER A 135 10.19 9.73 8.57
N PHE A 136 9.57 10.88 8.31
CA PHE A 136 8.42 11.00 7.39
C PHE A 136 8.71 10.34 6.03
N ASN A 137 9.92 10.54 5.50
CA ASN A 137 10.39 9.90 4.27
C ASN A 137 10.62 8.37 4.40
N SER A 138 10.56 7.80 5.60
CA SER A 138 10.60 6.35 5.82
C SER A 138 9.25 5.68 5.63
N ARG A 139 8.17 6.43 5.40
CA ARG A 139 6.86 5.87 5.05
C ARG A 139 6.91 5.19 3.69
N ARG A 140 6.05 4.18 3.51
CA ARG A 140 6.07 3.29 2.35
C ARG A 140 4.69 3.13 1.77
N ALA A 141 4.65 2.91 0.46
CA ALA A 141 3.47 2.31 -0.13
C ALA A 141 3.23 0.95 0.53
N THR A 142 1.96 0.63 0.67
CA THR A 142 1.47 -0.66 1.10
C THR A 142 0.55 -1.19 0.02
N CYS A 143 0.44 -2.50 -0.03
CA CYS A 143 -0.46 -3.19 -0.92
C CYS A 143 -1.30 -4.17 -0.10
N SER A 144 -2.61 -4.02 -0.18
CA SER A 144 -3.57 -4.74 0.67
C SER A 144 -4.08 -6.04 0.04
N ASN A 145 -3.93 -6.22 -1.28
CA ASN A 145 -4.47 -7.36 -2.05
C ASN A 145 -3.50 -7.88 -3.13
N CYS A 146 -2.21 -7.85 -2.87
CA CYS A 146 -1.21 -8.30 -3.85
C CYS A 146 -1.11 -9.83 -3.85
N ALA A 147 -1.19 -10.41 -5.04
CA ALA A 147 -0.74 -11.78 -5.30
C ALA A 147 0.69 -11.75 -5.85
N THR A 148 1.50 -12.78 -5.56
CA THR A 148 2.77 -13.00 -6.27
C THR A 148 2.48 -13.27 -7.74
N LEU A 149 3.29 -12.71 -8.65
CA LEU A 149 3.35 -13.20 -10.03
C LEU A 149 3.78 -14.68 -9.99
N THR A 150 2.89 -15.59 -10.37
CA THR A 150 3.17 -17.03 -10.52
C THR A 150 3.57 -17.36 -11.94
#